data_AF-A0A7C5L410-F1
#
_entry.id   AF-A0A7C5L410-F1
#
_cell.length_a   1.000
_cell.length_b   1.000
_cell.length_c   1.000
_cell.angle_alpha   90.00
_cell.angle_beta   90.00
_cell.angle_gamma   90.00
#
_symmetry.space_group_name_H-M   'P 1'
#
loop_
_entity.id
_entity.type
_entity.pdbx_description
1 polymer ?
#
loop_
_entity_poly.entity_id
_entity_poly.type
_entity_poly.pdbx_seq_one_letter_code
_entity_poly.pdbx_strand_id
1 'polypeptide(L)'
;GVRLRATVVEFGPVLFSKMLGLNETQSGIMSVIFKYCEDRDLPLLDLADLKKVIQYLTNEGKEEIEDEYGRISTASTAAILRKIVELEQQGAELFFGEPSFEVEDLLRQNEEGRGIVSIIRLTDIQDRPKLFSTFMLQLLAEVYATFPEEGDLEKPKLVIFIDEAHLIFEDATDALLDQIEVIVKLIRSKGVGVFFVTQNPADIPEDVLGQLGMKIQHALRAFTAKERRAIKLASENYPLTDFYDVPQLLTELGIGEALVTALNEKGIPTPLVHTMLRAPQSRMDVLTEREIDEIVAQSDLVPVYNREIDRDSAYEILSEKIELAREEEHRRKLEEQMERGRKASSRRRRREKSTIEKVMDSTTTRQIGRTLARELARGLLGALGISSSRRRRRRRR
;
A
#
# COMPACT_ATOMS: atom_id res chain seq x y z
N GLY A 1 -16.12 -4.24 10.10
CA GLY A 1 -15.36 -5.43 9.69
C GLY A 1 -13.95 -5.38 10.23
N VAL A 2 -13.12 -6.34 9.84
CA VAL A 2 -11.67 -6.34 10.09
C VAL A 2 -10.98 -5.47 9.04
N ARG A 3 -10.01 -4.65 9.45
CA ARG A 3 -9.15 -3.91 8.52
C ARG A 3 -8.13 -4.87 7.91
N LEU A 4 -8.12 -4.97 6.59
CA LEU A 4 -7.09 -5.68 5.85
C LEU A 4 -6.00 -4.69 5.49
N ARG A 5 -4.83 -4.87 6.10
CA ARG A 5 -3.64 -4.06 5.83
C ARG A 5 -2.50 -4.95 5.33
N ALA A 6 -1.53 -4.33 4.67
CA ALA A 6 -0.27 -4.96 4.31
C ALA A 6 0.85 -3.94 4.51
N THR A 7 2.07 -4.40 4.77
CA THR A 7 3.22 -3.48 4.85
C THR A 7 3.86 -3.27 3.49
N VAL A 8 4.59 -2.16 3.30
CA VAL A 8 5.37 -1.94 2.07
C VAL A 8 6.47 -3.00 1.91
N VAL A 9 7.04 -3.48 3.02
CA VAL A 9 8.01 -4.60 3.02
C VAL A 9 7.42 -5.87 2.40
N GLU A 10 6.18 -6.25 2.73
CA GLU A 10 5.55 -7.49 2.23
C GLU A 10 5.42 -7.54 0.71
N PHE A 11 5.19 -6.39 0.06
CA PHE A 11 5.21 -6.33 -1.39
C PHE A 11 6.63 -6.58 -1.95
N GLY A 12 7.65 -6.16 -1.20
CA GLY A 12 9.03 -6.16 -1.68
C GLY A 12 9.23 -5.21 -2.88
N PRO A 13 10.49 -5.05 -3.33
CA PRO A 13 10.81 -4.06 -4.35
C PRO A 13 10.22 -4.42 -5.72
N VAL A 14 10.12 -5.71 -6.05
CA VAL A 14 9.67 -6.17 -7.37
C VAL A 14 8.17 -5.96 -7.55
N LEU A 15 7.35 -6.49 -6.63
CA LEU A 15 5.90 -6.38 -6.73
C LEU A 15 5.45 -4.92 -6.64
N PHE A 16 6.04 -4.17 -5.72
CA PHE A 16 5.74 -2.76 -5.53
C PHE A 16 6.12 -1.94 -6.78
N SER A 17 7.23 -2.26 -7.44
CA SER A 17 7.64 -1.60 -8.69
C SER A 17 6.67 -1.89 -9.84
N LYS A 18 6.22 -3.15 -9.97
CA LYS A 18 5.23 -3.55 -10.98
C LYS A 18 3.90 -2.84 -10.76
N MET A 19 3.45 -2.79 -9.51
CA MET A 19 2.24 -2.10 -9.07
C MET A 19 2.27 -0.61 -9.41
N LEU A 20 3.39 0.08 -9.15
CA LEU A 20 3.56 1.50 -9.49
C LEU A 20 3.78 1.75 -10.99
N GLY A 21 3.97 0.70 -11.80
CA GLY A 21 4.29 0.82 -13.22
C GLY A 21 5.66 1.46 -13.46
N LEU A 22 6.65 1.09 -12.64
CA LEU A 22 8.01 1.62 -12.75
C LEU A 22 8.74 0.99 -13.95
N ASN A 23 9.54 1.80 -14.64
CA ASN A 23 10.45 1.28 -15.67
C ASN A 23 11.67 0.58 -15.05
N GLU A 24 12.46 -0.14 -15.86
CA GLU A 24 13.61 -0.92 -15.40
C GLU A 24 14.59 -0.12 -14.51
N THR A 25 14.90 1.12 -14.89
CA THR A 25 15.77 1.99 -14.08
C THR A 25 15.15 2.34 -12.73
N GLN A 26 13.86 2.69 -12.71
CA GLN A 26 13.13 3.01 -11.49
C GLN A 26 12.97 1.78 -10.58
N SER A 27 12.74 0.60 -11.15
CA SER A 27 12.65 -0.68 -10.43
C SER A 27 14.00 -1.06 -9.80
N GLY A 28 15.12 -0.81 -10.51
CA GLY A 28 16.46 -0.96 -9.96
C GLY A 28 16.70 -0.02 -8.77
N ILE A 29 16.28 1.23 -8.89
CA ILE A 29 16.35 2.20 -7.78
C ILE A 29 15.49 1.74 -6.60
N MET A 30 14.27 1.26 -6.84
CA MET A 30 13.41 0.73 -5.79
C MET A 30 14.07 -0.45 -5.06
N SER A 31 14.70 -1.36 -5.80
CA SER A 31 15.45 -2.49 -5.22
C SER A 31 16.59 -2.02 -4.32
N VAL A 32 17.33 -1.00 -4.73
CA VAL A 32 18.40 -0.40 -3.91
C VAL A 32 17.84 0.25 -2.65
N ILE A 33 16.71 0.97 -2.75
CA ILE A 33 16.06 1.60 -1.59
C ILE A 33 15.64 0.54 -0.56
N PHE A 34 14.99 -0.54 -1.00
CA PHE A 34 14.61 -1.64 -0.10
C PHE A 34 15.84 -2.28 0.54
N LYS A 35 16.91 -2.51 -0.24
CA LYS A 35 18.14 -3.09 0.27
C LYS A 35 18.82 -2.20 1.32
N TYR A 36 18.86 -0.90 1.06
CA TYR A 36 19.34 0.09 2.00
C TYR A 36 18.55 0.07 3.31
N CYS A 37 17.21 -0.03 3.24
CA CYS A 37 16.38 -0.14 4.43
C CYS A 37 16.64 -1.42 5.22
N GLU A 38 16.79 -2.56 4.54
CA GLU A 38 17.13 -3.84 5.16
C GLU A 38 18.47 -3.77 5.90
N ASP A 39 19.52 -3.25 5.25
CA ASP A 39 20.87 -3.20 5.82
C ASP A 39 20.99 -2.23 7.00
N ARG A 40 20.06 -1.27 7.10
CA ARG A 40 20.03 -0.24 8.13
C ARG A 40 18.91 -0.40 9.15
N ASP A 41 18.20 -1.52 9.09
CA ASP A 41 17.08 -1.85 9.98
C ASP A 41 16.04 -0.71 10.04
N LEU A 42 15.65 -0.22 8.85
CA LEU A 42 14.64 0.83 8.67
C LEU A 42 13.32 0.18 8.23
N PRO A 43 12.33 0.03 9.14
CA PRO A 43 11.07 -0.64 8.80
C PRO A 43 10.26 0.19 7.78
N LEU A 44 9.96 -0.40 6.62
CA LEU A 44 9.08 0.19 5.61
C LEU A 44 7.64 -0.32 5.80
N LEU A 45 6.94 0.25 6.78
CA LEU A 45 5.59 -0.21 7.13
C LEU A 45 4.56 0.40 6.18
N ASP A 46 4.65 1.70 5.91
CA ASP A 46 3.67 2.42 5.11
C ASP A 46 4.27 3.27 3.96
N LEU A 47 3.39 4.00 3.26
CA LEU A 47 3.81 4.87 2.16
C LEU A 47 4.57 6.12 2.65
N ALA A 48 4.31 6.59 3.88
CA ALA A 48 5.01 7.72 4.46
C ALA A 48 6.49 7.37 4.75
N ASP A 49 6.74 6.15 5.22
CA ASP A 49 8.07 5.59 5.42
C ASP A 49 8.88 5.59 4.14
N LEU A 50 8.32 5.00 3.07
CA LEU A 50 8.98 4.93 1.78
C LEU A 50 9.27 6.32 1.20
N LYS A 51 8.30 7.25 1.29
CA LYS A 51 8.51 8.64 0.88
C LYS A 51 9.64 9.29 1.68
N LYS A 52 9.70 9.08 2.99
CA LYS A 52 10.72 9.66 3.86
C LYS A 52 12.10 9.12 3.54
N VAL A 53 12.21 7.82 3.33
CA VAL A 53 13.46 7.17 2.89
C VAL A 53 13.92 7.75 1.56
N ILE A 54 13.05 7.85 0.55
CA ILE A 54 13.40 8.43 -0.75
C ILE A 54 13.87 9.89 -0.59
N GLN A 55 13.20 10.68 0.24
CA GLN A 55 13.60 12.06 0.53
C GLN A 55 14.98 12.12 1.21
N TYR A 56 15.23 11.29 2.20
CA TYR A 56 16.51 11.21 2.90
C TYR A 56 17.65 10.85 1.93
N LEU A 57 17.47 9.79 1.14
CA LEU A 57 18.47 9.28 0.19
C LEU A 57 18.78 10.24 -0.96
N THR A 58 17.90 11.20 -1.23
CA THR A 58 18.13 12.25 -2.24
C THR A 58 18.77 13.52 -1.67
N ASN A 59 18.85 13.64 -0.33
CA ASN A 59 19.34 14.81 0.38
C ASN A 59 20.45 14.42 1.36
N GLU A 60 20.14 14.30 2.66
CA GLU A 60 21.12 14.10 3.73
C GLU A 60 21.85 12.76 3.63
N GLY A 61 21.17 11.69 3.19
CA GLY A 61 21.73 10.35 3.01
C GLY A 61 22.38 10.10 1.65
N LYS A 62 22.55 11.15 0.83
CA LYS A 62 22.99 10.99 -0.56
C LYS A 62 24.42 10.43 -0.68
N GLU A 63 25.35 10.96 0.11
CA GLU A 63 26.75 10.48 0.08
C GLU A 63 26.83 9.02 0.53
N GLU A 64 26.05 8.69 1.55
CA GLU A 64 25.99 7.36 2.14
C GLU A 64 25.52 6.28 1.17
N ILE A 65 24.44 6.55 0.43
CA ILE A 65 23.95 5.59 -0.58
C ILE A 65 24.84 5.56 -1.83
N GLU A 66 25.48 6.68 -2.19
CA GLU A 66 26.40 6.75 -3.31
C GLU A 66 27.65 5.89 -3.06
N ASP A 67 28.15 5.85 -1.83
CA ASP A 67 29.31 5.05 -1.43
C ASP A 67 29.03 3.54 -1.44
N GLU A 68 27.85 3.11 -0.97
CA GLU A 68 27.52 1.68 -0.84
C GLU A 68 26.86 1.07 -2.09
N TYR A 69 25.96 1.82 -2.73
CA TYR A 69 25.09 1.29 -3.79
C TYR A 69 25.21 2.04 -5.12
N GLY A 70 26.01 3.11 -5.14
CA GLY A 70 26.15 3.98 -6.29
C GLY A 70 25.04 5.04 -6.38
N ARG A 71 25.21 5.94 -7.34
CA ARG A 71 24.39 7.14 -7.43
C ARG A 71 22.98 6.85 -7.94
N ILE A 72 22.00 7.34 -7.19
CA ILE A 72 20.59 7.33 -7.60
C ILE A 72 20.23 8.65 -8.31
N SER A 73 19.47 8.55 -9.42
CA SER A 73 18.98 9.72 -10.17
C SER A 73 17.85 10.44 -9.44
N THR A 74 18.02 11.74 -9.17
CA THR A 74 16.98 12.60 -8.56
C THR A 74 15.73 12.73 -9.43
N ALA A 75 15.87 12.66 -10.75
CA ALA A 75 14.73 12.70 -11.66
C ALA A 75 13.89 11.41 -11.55
N SER A 76 14.54 10.26 -11.39
CA SER A 76 13.86 8.97 -11.25
C SER A 76 13.18 8.84 -9.89
N THR A 77 13.83 9.25 -8.79
CA THR A 77 13.20 9.27 -7.47
C THR A 77 12.02 10.23 -7.40
N ALA A 78 12.09 11.39 -8.05
CA ALA A 78 10.94 12.30 -8.17
C ALA A 78 9.79 11.71 -9.00
N ALA A 79 10.07 10.85 -9.98
CA ALA A 79 9.03 10.11 -10.71
C ALA A 79 8.37 9.05 -9.83
N ILE A 80 9.15 8.29 -9.05
CA ILE A 80 8.65 7.30 -8.08
C ILE A 80 7.76 7.98 -7.03
N LEU A 81 8.20 9.10 -6.45
CA LEU A 81 7.41 9.85 -5.46
C LEU A 81 6.04 10.28 -6.01
N ARG A 82 5.97 10.73 -7.27
CA ARG A 82 4.69 11.09 -7.91
C ARG A 82 3.75 9.89 -8.04
N LYS A 83 4.29 8.69 -8.31
CA LYS A 83 3.50 7.46 -8.36
C LYS A 83 2.99 7.02 -6.99
N ILE A 84 3.78 7.20 -5.94
CA ILE A 84 3.32 6.98 -4.56
C ILE A 84 2.19 7.96 -4.21
N VAL A 85 2.33 9.26 -4.54
CA VAL A 85 1.28 10.26 -4.29
C VAL A 85 -0.01 9.97 -5.07
N GLU A 86 0.10 9.48 -6.32
CA GLU A 86 -1.06 9.03 -7.11
C GLU A 86 -1.84 7.91 -6.39
N LEU A 87 -1.12 6.99 -5.75
CA LEU A 87 -1.71 5.88 -4.99
C LEU A 87 -2.35 6.36 -3.68
N GLU A 88 -1.73 7.31 -2.98
CA GLU A 88 -2.30 7.94 -1.77
C GLU A 88 -3.59 8.69 -2.06
N GLN A 89 -3.71 9.35 -3.22
CA GLN A 89 -4.93 10.02 -3.65
C GLN A 89 -6.12 9.06 -3.82
N GLN A 90 -5.85 7.77 -4.06
CA GLN A 90 -6.87 6.71 -4.10
C GLN A 90 -7.16 6.10 -2.71
N GLY A 91 -6.55 6.64 -1.65
CA GLY A 91 -6.79 6.21 -0.27
C GLY A 91 -5.98 4.99 0.16
N ALA A 92 -4.85 4.70 -0.50
CA ALA A 92 -4.00 3.57 -0.16
C ALA A 92 -3.36 3.65 1.24
N GLU A 93 -3.31 4.83 1.85
CA GLU A 93 -2.86 5.02 3.24
C GLU A 93 -3.66 4.19 4.25
N LEU A 94 -4.91 3.84 3.95
CA LEU A 94 -5.73 2.98 4.80
C LEU A 94 -5.32 1.51 4.73
N PHE A 95 -4.67 1.12 3.63
CA PHE A 95 -4.26 -0.24 3.32
C PHE A 95 -2.82 -0.52 3.77
N PHE A 96 -1.90 0.43 3.56
CA PHE A 96 -0.51 0.25 3.96
C PHE A 96 -0.31 0.56 5.46
N GLY A 97 0.16 -0.43 6.21
CA GLY A 97 0.50 -0.27 7.64
C GLY A 97 0.26 -1.53 8.47
N GLU A 98 0.31 -1.36 9.79
CA GLU A 98 0.23 -2.47 10.74
C GLU A 98 -1.07 -2.50 11.57
N PRO A 99 -1.46 -3.67 12.11
CA PRO A 99 -0.91 -4.98 11.80
C PRO A 99 -1.31 -5.40 10.39
N SER A 100 -0.35 -5.94 9.62
CA SER A 100 -0.65 -6.57 8.35
C SER A 100 -1.44 -7.86 8.55
N PHE A 101 -2.20 -8.22 7.53
CA PHE A 101 -3.11 -9.36 7.59
C PHE A 101 -2.40 -10.69 7.31
N GLU A 102 -2.56 -11.65 8.22
CA GLU A 102 -2.02 -13.00 8.08
C GLU A 102 -2.96 -13.84 7.21
N VAL A 103 -2.48 -14.36 6.07
CA VAL A 103 -3.31 -15.09 5.11
C VAL A 103 -3.83 -16.42 5.65
N GLU A 104 -3.17 -17.01 6.63
CA GLU A 104 -3.60 -18.22 7.33
C GLU A 104 -4.91 -18.02 8.10
N ASP A 105 -5.27 -16.77 8.46
CA ASP A 105 -6.56 -16.50 9.09
C ASP A 105 -7.76 -16.75 8.16
N LEU A 106 -7.52 -16.89 6.85
CA LEU A 106 -8.51 -17.34 5.87
C LEU A 106 -8.75 -18.86 5.91
N LEU A 107 -7.85 -19.64 6.51
CA LEU A 107 -7.96 -21.10 6.63
C LEU A 107 -8.75 -21.55 7.87
N ARG A 108 -9.24 -20.59 8.67
CA ARG A 108 -9.95 -20.89 9.91
C ARG A 108 -11.21 -21.71 9.65
N GLN A 109 -11.51 -22.55 10.63
CA GLN A 109 -12.72 -23.36 10.68
C GLN A 109 -13.53 -22.95 11.91
N ASN A 110 -14.86 -23.10 11.83
CA ASN A 110 -15.74 -22.92 12.97
C ASN A 110 -15.64 -24.12 13.94
N GLU A 111 -16.35 -24.03 15.07
CA GLU A 111 -16.36 -25.08 16.11
C GLU A 111 -16.82 -26.47 15.62
N GLU A 112 -17.53 -26.52 14.49
CA GLU A 112 -18.02 -27.77 13.87
C GLU A 112 -17.04 -28.31 12.80
N GLY A 113 -15.88 -27.69 12.63
CA GLY A 113 -14.87 -28.05 11.61
C GLY A 113 -15.22 -27.63 10.19
N ARG A 114 -16.19 -26.74 9.99
CA ARG A 114 -16.54 -26.18 8.67
C ARG A 114 -15.68 -24.95 8.38
N GLY A 115 -15.25 -24.81 7.13
CA GLY A 115 -14.55 -23.59 6.68
C GLY A 115 -15.40 -22.34 6.84
N ILE A 116 -14.75 -21.22 7.17
CA ILE A 116 -15.43 -19.93 7.33
C ILE A 116 -15.55 -19.23 5.97
N VAL A 117 -16.72 -18.66 5.69
CA VAL A 117 -16.91 -17.79 4.52
C VAL A 117 -16.52 -16.37 4.90
N SER A 118 -15.35 -15.93 4.45
CA SER A 118 -14.86 -14.57 4.64
C SER A 118 -15.31 -13.68 3.48
N ILE A 119 -15.96 -12.55 3.79
CA ILE A 119 -16.36 -11.55 2.80
C ILE A 119 -15.40 -10.37 2.88
N ILE A 120 -14.55 -10.25 1.87
CA ILE A 120 -13.68 -9.08 1.71
C ILE A 120 -14.47 -8.02 0.95
N ARG A 121 -14.66 -6.86 1.58
CA ARG A 121 -15.40 -5.74 1.01
C ARG A 121 -14.46 -4.59 0.74
N LEU A 122 -14.35 -4.19 -0.52
CA LEU A 122 -13.81 -2.90 -0.89
C LEU A 122 -14.98 -1.94 -1.15
N THR A 123 -15.23 -1.03 -0.22
CA THR A 123 -16.23 0.03 -0.43
C THR A 123 -15.75 0.98 -1.54
N ASP A 124 -16.65 1.38 -2.42
CA ASP A 124 -16.39 2.33 -3.51
C ASP A 124 -15.31 1.85 -4.50
N ILE A 125 -15.30 0.55 -4.78
CA ILE A 125 -14.34 -0.11 -5.69
C ILE A 125 -14.26 0.55 -7.09
N GLN A 126 -15.38 1.07 -7.58
CA GLN A 126 -15.46 1.75 -8.88
C GLN A 126 -14.63 3.03 -8.94
N ASP A 127 -14.42 3.70 -7.81
CA ASP A 127 -13.64 4.94 -7.74
C ASP A 127 -12.14 4.68 -7.51
N ARG A 128 -11.74 3.42 -7.23
CA ARG A 128 -10.38 3.04 -6.78
C ARG A 128 -9.87 1.73 -7.41
N PRO A 129 -9.90 1.57 -8.75
CA PRO A 129 -9.55 0.30 -9.41
C PRO A 129 -8.10 -0.14 -9.17
N LYS A 130 -7.14 0.80 -9.12
CA LYS A 130 -5.73 0.44 -8.86
C LYS A 130 -5.50 -0.09 -7.46
N LEU A 131 -6.26 0.38 -6.48
CA LEU A 131 -6.17 -0.12 -5.10
C LEU A 131 -6.68 -1.56 -5.02
N PHE A 132 -7.74 -1.88 -5.78
CA PHE A 132 -8.27 -3.24 -5.84
C PHE A 132 -7.30 -4.23 -6.46
N SER A 133 -6.75 -3.91 -7.65
CA SER A 133 -5.79 -4.80 -8.32
C SER A 133 -4.53 -5.01 -7.49
N THR A 134 -4.03 -3.94 -6.86
CA THR A 134 -2.93 -3.97 -5.88
C THR A 134 -3.21 -4.93 -4.73
N PHE A 135 -4.37 -4.77 -4.09
CA PHE A 135 -4.78 -5.59 -2.96
C PHE A 135 -4.90 -7.07 -3.35
N MET A 136 -5.62 -7.35 -4.44
CA MET A 136 -5.87 -8.71 -4.89
C MET A 136 -4.58 -9.43 -5.28
N LEU A 137 -3.68 -8.73 -5.97
CA LEU A 137 -2.36 -9.26 -6.27
C LEU A 137 -1.60 -9.60 -4.99
N GLN A 138 -1.55 -8.68 -4.02
CA GLN A 138 -0.82 -8.95 -2.80
C GLN A 138 -1.41 -10.12 -2.02
N LEU A 139 -2.74 -10.19 -1.90
CA LEU A 139 -3.38 -11.33 -1.27
C LEU A 139 -2.97 -12.66 -1.94
N LEU A 140 -2.99 -12.71 -3.27
CA LEU A 140 -2.61 -13.91 -4.01
C LEU A 140 -1.11 -14.23 -3.88
N ALA A 141 -0.25 -13.21 -3.89
CA ALA A 141 1.19 -13.35 -3.74
C ALA A 141 1.56 -13.86 -2.34
N GLU A 142 0.95 -13.30 -1.30
CA GLU A 142 1.14 -13.70 0.09
C GLU A 142 0.64 -15.13 0.33
N VAL A 143 -0.54 -15.48 -0.18
CA VAL A 143 -1.03 -16.86 -0.15
C VAL A 143 -0.04 -17.81 -0.81
N TYR A 144 0.52 -17.44 -1.97
CA TYR A 144 1.49 -18.27 -2.67
C TYR A 144 2.83 -18.40 -1.92
N ALA A 145 3.32 -17.31 -1.31
CA ALA A 145 4.57 -17.27 -0.56
C ALA A 145 4.49 -18.08 0.74
N THR A 146 3.37 -17.95 1.45
CA THR A 146 3.24 -18.37 2.84
C THR A 146 2.65 -19.78 2.95
N PHE A 147 1.74 -20.18 2.06
CA PHE A 147 1.17 -21.54 2.15
C PHE A 147 2.19 -22.61 1.72
N PRO A 148 2.22 -23.77 2.38
CA PRO A 148 3.05 -24.90 1.97
C PRO A 148 2.56 -25.51 0.66
N GLU A 149 3.46 -26.18 -0.06
CA GLU A 149 3.08 -27.02 -1.20
C GLU A 149 2.46 -28.32 -0.69
N GLU A 150 1.27 -28.66 -1.18
CA GLU A 150 0.45 -29.76 -0.63
C GLU A 150 0.07 -30.80 -1.70
N GLY A 151 0.45 -30.58 -2.96
CA GLY A 151 0.13 -31.48 -4.07
C GLY A 151 -1.36 -31.45 -4.43
N ASP A 152 -1.90 -32.59 -4.84
CA ASP A 152 -3.28 -32.72 -5.35
C ASP A 152 -4.22 -33.22 -4.25
N LEU A 153 -4.64 -32.31 -3.37
CA LEU A 153 -5.61 -32.60 -2.31
C LEU A 153 -7.01 -32.86 -2.89
N GLU A 154 -7.77 -33.80 -2.32
CA GLU A 154 -9.16 -34.05 -2.72
C GLU A 154 -10.07 -32.82 -2.55
N LYS A 155 -9.75 -31.93 -1.61
CA LYS A 155 -10.47 -30.69 -1.34
C LYS A 155 -9.49 -29.53 -1.21
N PRO A 156 -9.80 -28.35 -1.78
CA PRO A 156 -8.97 -27.17 -1.58
C PRO A 156 -9.00 -26.74 -0.12
N LYS A 157 -7.88 -26.22 0.38
CA LYS A 157 -7.76 -25.56 1.68
C LYS A 157 -8.45 -24.19 1.70
N LEU A 158 -8.36 -23.49 0.57
CA LEU A 158 -8.94 -22.16 0.38
C LEU A 158 -9.54 -22.05 -1.02
N VAL A 159 -10.67 -21.36 -1.11
CA VAL A 159 -11.26 -20.97 -2.40
C VAL A 159 -11.50 -19.46 -2.37
N ILE A 160 -10.92 -18.77 -3.35
CA ILE A 160 -11.03 -17.31 -3.50
C ILE A 160 -11.97 -17.03 -4.67
N PHE A 161 -13.07 -16.33 -4.39
CA PHE A 161 -13.97 -15.80 -5.41
C PHE A 161 -13.68 -14.32 -5.58
N ILE A 162 -13.35 -13.92 -6.81
CA ILE A 162 -13.06 -12.56 -7.19
C ILE A 162 -14.24 -12.07 -8.01
N ASP A 163 -15.11 -11.31 -7.36
CA ASP A 163 -16.21 -10.64 -8.04
C ASP A 163 -15.73 -9.40 -8.80
N GLU A 164 -16.40 -9.08 -9.89
CA GLU A 164 -16.00 -8.03 -10.84
C GLU A 164 -14.51 -8.12 -11.23
N ALA A 165 -14.08 -9.33 -11.59
CA ALA A 165 -12.69 -9.65 -11.91
C ALA A 165 -12.08 -8.74 -13.00
N HIS A 166 -12.88 -8.13 -13.87
CA HIS A 166 -12.42 -7.17 -14.88
C HIS A 166 -11.63 -6.00 -14.26
N LEU A 167 -11.98 -5.58 -13.04
CA LEU A 167 -11.31 -4.50 -12.32
C LEU A 167 -9.86 -4.84 -11.94
N ILE A 168 -9.51 -6.13 -11.87
CA ILE A 168 -8.11 -6.53 -11.68
C ILE A 168 -7.30 -6.24 -12.93
N PHE A 169 -7.88 -6.41 -14.12
CA PHE A 169 -7.17 -6.47 -15.39
C PHE A 169 -7.18 -5.16 -16.18
N GLU A 170 -8.24 -4.34 -16.10
CA GLU A 170 -8.40 -3.14 -16.94
C GLU A 170 -7.28 -2.10 -16.76
N ASP A 171 -6.82 -1.90 -15.52
CA ASP A 171 -5.77 -0.93 -15.17
C ASP A 171 -4.43 -1.59 -14.79
N ALA A 172 -4.32 -2.91 -15.00
CA ALA A 172 -3.09 -3.63 -14.72
C ALA A 172 -1.99 -3.29 -15.72
N THR A 173 -0.77 -3.12 -15.21
CA THR A 173 0.41 -3.04 -16.08
C THR A 173 0.72 -4.42 -16.67
N ASP A 174 1.37 -4.48 -17.84
CA ASP A 174 1.75 -5.77 -18.45
C ASP A 174 2.53 -6.65 -17.46
N ALA A 175 3.46 -6.05 -16.72
CA ALA A 175 4.24 -6.76 -15.72
C ALA A 175 3.41 -7.30 -14.53
N LEU A 176 2.28 -6.64 -14.23
CA LEU A 176 1.30 -7.08 -13.24
C LEU A 176 0.46 -8.24 -13.77
N LEU A 177 0.01 -8.17 -15.03
CA LEU A 177 -0.70 -9.25 -15.71
C LEU A 177 0.14 -10.53 -15.75
N ASP A 178 1.41 -10.44 -16.15
CA ASP A 178 2.36 -11.55 -16.14
C ASP A 178 2.47 -12.20 -14.75
N GLN A 179 2.47 -11.36 -13.69
CA GLN A 179 2.56 -11.84 -12.33
C GLN A 179 1.29 -12.60 -11.91
N ILE A 180 0.12 -12.07 -12.28
CA ILE A 180 -1.17 -12.73 -12.00
C ILE A 180 -1.24 -14.08 -12.71
N GLU A 181 -0.83 -14.14 -13.98
CA GLU A 181 -0.79 -15.38 -14.74
C GLU A 181 0.07 -16.44 -14.03
N VAL A 182 1.28 -16.07 -13.62
CA VAL A 182 2.20 -16.97 -12.90
C VAL A 182 1.57 -17.45 -11.60
N ILE A 183 0.96 -16.56 -10.81
CA ILE A 183 0.35 -16.95 -9.54
C ILE A 183 -0.84 -17.87 -9.79
N VAL A 184 -1.76 -17.53 -10.70
CA VAL A 184 -2.93 -18.38 -11.02
C VAL A 184 -2.51 -19.78 -11.47
N LYS A 185 -1.41 -19.90 -12.22
CA LYS A 185 -0.86 -21.17 -12.66
C LYS A 185 -0.30 -22.02 -11.51
N LEU A 186 0.33 -21.39 -10.53
CA LEU A 186 1.06 -22.09 -9.46
C LEU A 186 0.24 -22.29 -8.19
N ILE A 187 -0.73 -21.42 -7.90
CA ILE A 187 -1.45 -21.40 -6.62
C ILE A 187 -2.23 -22.70 -6.34
N ARG A 188 -2.57 -23.47 -7.38
CA ARG A 188 -3.18 -24.79 -7.23
C ARG A 188 -2.31 -25.74 -6.40
N SER A 189 -0.97 -25.71 -6.55
CA SER A 189 -0.08 -26.59 -5.79
C SER A 189 -0.09 -26.31 -4.28
N LYS A 190 -0.59 -25.14 -3.89
CA LYS A 190 -0.81 -24.72 -2.50
C LYS A 190 -2.18 -25.17 -1.95
N GLY A 191 -2.96 -25.91 -2.73
CA GLY A 191 -4.31 -26.33 -2.38
C GLY A 191 -5.33 -25.18 -2.44
N VAL A 192 -5.10 -24.17 -3.27
CA VAL A 192 -5.97 -22.99 -3.40
C VAL A 192 -6.69 -23.00 -4.75
N GLY A 193 -8.00 -22.78 -4.74
CA GLY A 193 -8.80 -22.54 -5.93
C GLY A 193 -9.11 -21.06 -6.12
N VAL A 194 -9.00 -20.54 -7.34
CA VAL A 194 -9.35 -19.15 -7.68
C VAL A 194 -10.47 -19.15 -8.72
N PHE A 195 -11.51 -18.38 -8.47
CA PHE A 195 -12.65 -18.17 -9.36
C PHE A 195 -12.75 -16.70 -9.72
N PHE A 196 -12.63 -16.39 -11.00
CA PHE A 196 -12.90 -15.05 -11.53
C PHE A 196 -14.36 -14.98 -11.97
N VAL A 197 -15.10 -14.03 -11.41
CA VAL A 197 -16.50 -13.77 -11.74
C VAL A 197 -16.57 -12.43 -12.47
N THR A 198 -17.09 -12.44 -13.69
CA THR A 198 -17.23 -11.25 -14.53
C THR A 198 -18.50 -11.36 -15.37
N GLN A 199 -19.00 -10.21 -15.80
CA GLN A 199 -20.16 -10.12 -16.69
C GLN A 199 -19.82 -10.55 -18.12
N ASN A 200 -18.59 -10.25 -18.58
CA ASN A 200 -18.14 -10.57 -19.92
C ASN A 200 -16.79 -11.30 -19.89
N PRO A 201 -16.70 -12.52 -20.45
CA PRO A 201 -15.48 -13.31 -20.42
C PRO A 201 -14.31 -12.65 -21.19
N ALA A 202 -14.59 -11.73 -22.11
CA ALA A 202 -13.55 -11.00 -22.84
C ALA A 202 -12.79 -9.99 -21.97
N ASP A 203 -13.26 -9.71 -20.76
CA ASP A 203 -12.58 -8.81 -19.83
C ASP A 203 -11.46 -9.52 -19.04
N ILE A 204 -11.32 -10.84 -19.20
CA ILE A 204 -10.23 -11.64 -18.63
C ILE A 204 -9.18 -11.88 -19.74
N PRO A 205 -7.89 -11.59 -19.50
CA PRO A 205 -6.81 -11.85 -20.46
C PRO A 205 -6.77 -13.32 -20.90
N GLU A 206 -6.47 -13.56 -22.18
CA GLU A 206 -6.46 -14.91 -22.78
C GLU A 206 -5.50 -15.86 -22.04
N ASP A 207 -4.32 -15.39 -21.65
CA ASP A 207 -3.32 -16.20 -20.94
C ASP A 207 -3.82 -16.67 -19.57
N VAL A 208 -4.56 -15.81 -18.86
CA VAL A 208 -5.20 -16.15 -17.57
C VAL A 208 -6.40 -17.06 -17.81
N LEU A 209 -7.27 -16.73 -18.77
CA LEU A 209 -8.45 -17.52 -19.14
C LEU A 209 -8.07 -18.95 -19.55
N GLY A 210 -6.92 -19.11 -20.20
CA GLY A 210 -6.34 -20.39 -20.59
C GLY A 210 -5.91 -21.27 -19.41
N GLN A 211 -5.61 -20.68 -18.24
CA GLN A 211 -5.31 -21.44 -17.01
C GLN A 211 -6.57 -21.88 -16.25
N LEU A 212 -7.74 -21.34 -16.57
CA LEU A 212 -8.98 -21.62 -15.82
C LEU A 212 -9.60 -22.94 -16.26
N GLY A 213 -9.50 -23.94 -15.39
CA GLY A 213 -9.99 -25.30 -15.67
C GLY A 213 -11.51 -25.47 -15.55
N MET A 214 -12.24 -24.52 -14.99
CA MET A 214 -13.69 -24.61 -14.82
C MET A 214 -14.37 -23.37 -15.36
N LYS A 215 -15.44 -23.57 -16.13
CA LYS A 215 -16.24 -22.51 -16.73
C LYS A 215 -17.72 -22.73 -16.39
N ILE A 216 -18.31 -21.73 -15.76
CA ILE A 216 -19.76 -21.62 -15.58
C ILE A 216 -20.19 -20.36 -16.31
N GLN A 217 -20.97 -20.52 -17.38
CA GLN A 217 -21.39 -19.43 -18.24
C GLN A 217 -22.90 -19.27 -18.19
N HIS A 218 -23.31 -18.13 -17.66
CA HIS A 218 -24.68 -17.66 -17.73
C HIS A 218 -24.98 -17.01 -19.08
N ALA A 219 -26.23 -16.61 -19.26
CA ALA A 219 -26.68 -15.97 -20.49
C ALA A 219 -25.84 -14.75 -20.87
N LEU A 220 -25.44 -14.68 -22.14
CA LEU A 220 -24.84 -13.49 -22.74
C LEU A 220 -25.89 -12.78 -23.59
N ARG A 221 -26.03 -11.47 -23.39
CA ARG A 221 -26.96 -10.65 -24.18
C ARG A 221 -26.17 -9.88 -25.23
N ALA A 222 -26.67 -9.86 -26.46
CA ALA A 222 -26.09 -9.09 -27.55
C ALA A 222 -27.12 -8.18 -28.21
N PHE A 223 -26.94 -6.89 -28.00
CA PHE A 223 -27.68 -5.80 -28.61
C PHE A 223 -26.90 -5.19 -29.79
N THR A 224 -25.56 -5.28 -29.77
CA THR A 224 -24.69 -4.74 -30.82
C THR A 224 -24.06 -5.82 -31.71
N ALA A 225 -23.58 -5.43 -32.90
CA ALA A 225 -22.83 -6.33 -33.77
C ALA A 225 -21.49 -6.75 -33.16
N LYS A 226 -20.89 -5.88 -32.33
CA LYS A 226 -19.66 -6.17 -31.58
C LYS A 226 -19.92 -7.29 -30.57
N GLU A 227 -20.99 -7.18 -29.79
CA GLU A 227 -21.37 -8.23 -28.82
C GLU A 227 -21.68 -9.56 -29.49
N ARG A 228 -22.39 -9.57 -30.64
CA ARG A 228 -22.62 -10.84 -31.37
C ARG A 228 -21.33 -11.53 -31.80
N ARG A 229 -20.31 -10.77 -32.21
CA ARG A 229 -18.99 -11.32 -32.53
C ARG A 229 -18.28 -11.84 -31.29
N ALA A 230 -18.37 -11.12 -30.18
CA ALA A 230 -17.79 -11.54 -28.90
C ALA A 230 -18.43 -12.84 -28.39
N ILE A 231 -19.76 -12.99 -28.48
CA ILE A 231 -20.46 -14.24 -28.13
C ILE A 231 -19.97 -15.40 -29.00
N LYS A 232 -19.82 -15.17 -30.31
CA LYS A 232 -19.29 -16.20 -31.21
C LYS A 232 -17.88 -16.62 -30.79
N LEU A 233 -16.98 -15.67 -30.55
CA LEU A 233 -15.62 -15.98 -30.08
C LEU A 233 -15.63 -16.71 -28.73
N ALA A 234 -16.45 -16.25 -27.78
CA ALA A 234 -16.60 -16.90 -26.48
C ALA A 234 -17.12 -18.34 -26.60
N SER A 235 -17.99 -18.62 -27.58
CA SER A 235 -18.50 -19.97 -27.83
C SER A 235 -17.41 -20.95 -28.31
N GLU A 236 -16.36 -20.45 -28.97
CA GLU A 236 -15.22 -21.26 -29.45
C GLU A 236 -14.32 -21.73 -28.30
N ASN A 237 -14.49 -21.17 -27.09
CA ASN A 237 -13.75 -21.53 -25.88
C ASN A 237 -14.31 -22.76 -25.14
N TYR A 238 -15.37 -23.39 -25.66
CA TYR A 238 -16.00 -24.59 -25.08
C TYR A 238 -15.66 -25.84 -25.88
N PRO A 239 -15.69 -27.03 -25.24
CA PRO A 239 -15.57 -28.30 -25.94
C PRO A 239 -16.62 -28.43 -27.04
N LEU A 240 -16.20 -28.97 -28.20
CA LEU A 240 -17.12 -29.31 -29.28
C LEU A 240 -18.19 -30.30 -28.78
N THR A 241 -19.42 -30.11 -29.24
CA THR A 241 -20.57 -30.88 -28.81
C THR A 241 -21.55 -31.06 -29.97
N ASP A 242 -22.11 -32.27 -30.08
CA ASP A 242 -23.17 -32.58 -31.06
C ASP A 242 -24.57 -32.26 -30.50
N PHE A 243 -24.67 -31.86 -29.23
CA PHE A 243 -25.94 -31.67 -28.53
C PHE A 243 -26.46 -30.22 -28.58
N TYR A 244 -25.58 -29.24 -28.77
CA TYR A 244 -25.91 -27.83 -28.63
C TYR A 244 -25.32 -26.98 -29.76
N ASP A 245 -26.12 -26.05 -30.29
CA ASP A 245 -25.59 -24.87 -30.97
C ASP A 245 -25.16 -23.87 -29.89
N VAL A 246 -23.89 -23.91 -29.50
CA VAL A 246 -23.37 -23.12 -28.36
C VAL A 246 -23.55 -21.60 -28.57
N PRO A 247 -23.18 -20.99 -29.72
CA PRO A 247 -23.43 -19.56 -29.94
C PRO A 247 -24.91 -19.18 -29.80
N GLN A 248 -25.83 -19.97 -30.34
CA GLN A 248 -27.26 -19.71 -30.23
C GLN A 248 -27.73 -19.87 -28.78
N LEU A 249 -27.37 -20.98 -28.14
CA LEU A 249 -27.81 -21.32 -26.79
C LEU A 249 -27.36 -20.27 -25.77
N LEU A 250 -26.12 -19.77 -25.87
CA LEU A 250 -25.61 -18.69 -25.00
C LEU A 250 -26.55 -17.46 -24.95
N THR A 251 -27.25 -17.16 -26.05
CA THR A 251 -28.19 -16.04 -26.10
C THR A 251 -29.59 -16.38 -25.60
N GLU A 252 -29.95 -17.67 -25.58
CA GLU A 252 -31.28 -18.16 -25.24
C GLU A 252 -31.42 -18.54 -23.77
N LEU A 253 -30.30 -18.79 -23.07
CA LEU A 253 -30.29 -19.13 -21.65
C LEU A 253 -31.15 -18.16 -20.82
N GLY A 254 -32.01 -18.75 -19.99
CA GLY A 254 -32.85 -18.08 -19.01
C GLY A 254 -32.10 -17.77 -17.70
N ILE A 255 -32.80 -17.08 -16.80
CA ILE A 255 -32.30 -16.83 -15.45
C ILE A 255 -32.21 -18.16 -14.70
N GLY A 256 -31.06 -18.42 -14.09
CA GLY A 256 -30.78 -19.67 -13.37
C GLY A 256 -30.24 -20.78 -14.27
N GLU A 257 -30.22 -20.62 -15.59
CA GLU A 257 -29.58 -21.58 -16.50
C GLU A 257 -28.11 -21.23 -16.73
N ALA A 258 -27.29 -22.26 -16.94
CA ALA A 258 -25.86 -22.11 -17.24
C ALA A 258 -25.33 -23.24 -18.12
N LEU A 259 -24.30 -22.91 -18.89
CA LEU A 259 -23.39 -23.89 -19.49
C LEU A 259 -22.24 -24.17 -18.53
N VAL A 260 -21.94 -25.44 -18.30
CA VAL A 260 -20.89 -25.87 -17.37
C VAL A 260 -19.94 -26.85 -18.06
N THR A 261 -18.65 -26.60 -17.89
CA THR A 261 -17.57 -27.54 -18.23
C THR A 261 -16.44 -27.38 -17.21
N ALA A 262 -15.72 -28.46 -16.93
CA ALA A 262 -14.56 -28.46 -16.05
C ALA A 262 -13.46 -29.37 -16.61
N LEU A 263 -12.26 -29.35 -16.04
CA LEU A 263 -11.24 -30.36 -16.30
C LEU A 263 -11.49 -31.60 -15.42
N ASN A 264 -11.33 -32.78 -16.01
CA ASN A 264 -11.28 -34.03 -15.24
C ASN A 264 -9.90 -34.24 -14.60
N GLU A 265 -9.73 -35.33 -13.85
CA GLU A 265 -8.48 -35.70 -13.17
C GLU A 265 -7.25 -35.80 -14.10
N LYS A 266 -7.48 -35.99 -15.41
CA LYS A 266 -6.41 -36.05 -16.43
C LYS A 266 -6.16 -34.70 -17.11
N GLY A 267 -6.79 -33.62 -16.64
CA GLY A 267 -6.69 -32.30 -17.26
C GLY A 267 -7.44 -32.18 -18.59
N ILE A 268 -8.38 -33.10 -18.88
CA ILE A 268 -9.15 -33.09 -20.12
C ILE A 268 -10.50 -32.40 -19.85
N PRO A 269 -10.94 -31.44 -20.69
CA PRO A 269 -12.26 -30.84 -20.57
C PRO A 269 -13.38 -31.88 -20.59
N THR A 270 -14.31 -31.78 -19.65
CA THR A 270 -15.53 -32.58 -19.63
C THR A 270 -16.48 -32.10 -20.72
N PRO A 271 -17.37 -32.97 -21.22
CA PRO A 271 -18.45 -32.55 -22.12
C PRO A 271 -19.20 -31.34 -21.57
N LEU A 272 -19.58 -30.42 -22.46
CA LEU A 272 -20.38 -29.26 -22.10
C LEU A 272 -21.77 -29.70 -21.65
N VAL A 273 -22.27 -29.15 -20.55
CA VAL A 273 -23.61 -29.44 -20.03
C VAL A 273 -24.40 -28.15 -19.88
N HIS A 274 -25.62 -28.14 -20.43
CA HIS A 274 -26.63 -27.13 -20.11
C HIS A 274 -27.45 -27.59 -18.90
N THR A 275 -27.48 -26.80 -17.83
CA THR A 275 -28.17 -27.16 -16.58
C THR A 275 -28.81 -25.95 -15.89
N MET A 276 -29.79 -26.24 -15.02
CA MET A 276 -30.35 -25.28 -14.06
C MET A 276 -29.49 -25.22 -12.80
N LEU A 277 -29.21 -24.03 -12.29
CA LEU A 277 -28.54 -23.78 -11.03
C LEU A 277 -29.53 -23.66 -9.88
N ARG A 278 -29.09 -24.05 -8.69
CA ARG A 278 -29.89 -23.93 -7.48
C ARG A 278 -29.92 -22.46 -7.03
N ALA A 279 -31.12 -21.98 -6.68
CA ALA A 279 -31.28 -20.64 -6.12
C ALA A 279 -30.51 -20.50 -4.77
N PRO A 280 -29.98 -19.31 -4.46
CA PRO A 280 -29.32 -19.05 -3.18
C PRO A 280 -30.22 -19.35 -1.99
N GLN A 281 -29.66 -19.91 -0.92
CA GLN A 281 -30.36 -20.15 0.34
C GLN A 281 -30.17 -19.01 1.35
N SER A 282 -29.83 -17.80 0.87
CA SER A 282 -29.58 -16.61 1.65
C SER A 282 -30.70 -15.57 1.50
N ARG A 283 -30.70 -14.57 2.38
CA ARG A 283 -31.50 -13.35 2.18
C ARG A 283 -30.91 -12.55 1.02
N MET A 284 -31.73 -12.17 0.05
CA MET A 284 -31.34 -11.32 -1.10
C MET A 284 -31.33 -9.81 -0.78
N ASP A 285 -31.51 -9.44 0.48
CA ASP A 285 -31.62 -8.06 0.95
C ASP A 285 -30.34 -7.64 1.68
N VAL A 286 -30.06 -6.34 1.70
CA VAL A 286 -28.85 -5.78 2.28
C VAL A 286 -28.86 -5.96 3.80
N LEU A 287 -27.70 -6.22 4.40
CA LEU A 287 -27.55 -6.23 5.86
C LEU A 287 -27.69 -4.81 6.41
N THR A 288 -28.44 -4.65 7.50
CA THR A 288 -28.48 -3.41 8.27
C THR A 288 -27.15 -3.19 9.01
N GLU A 289 -26.82 -1.94 9.36
CA GLU A 289 -25.60 -1.63 10.13
C GLU A 289 -25.53 -2.43 11.43
N ARG A 290 -26.66 -2.57 12.14
CA ARG A 290 -26.73 -3.34 13.38
C ARG A 290 -26.42 -4.83 13.17
N GLU A 291 -26.94 -5.43 12.10
CA GLU A 291 -26.63 -6.84 11.77
C GLU A 291 -25.14 -7.02 11.45
N ILE A 292 -24.54 -6.06 10.73
CA ILE A 292 -23.10 -6.07 10.45
C ILE A 292 -22.30 -5.98 11.75
N ASP A 293 -22.65 -5.05 12.64
CA ASP A 293 -21.96 -4.84 13.92
C ASP A 293 -22.06 -6.08 14.82
N GLU A 294 -23.23 -6.70 14.90
CA GLU A 294 -23.45 -7.94 15.66
C GLU A 294 -22.57 -9.09 15.14
N ILE A 295 -22.46 -9.26 13.81
CA ILE A 295 -21.61 -10.27 13.19
C ILE A 295 -20.13 -9.96 13.44
N VAL A 296 -19.73 -8.70 13.28
CA VAL A 296 -18.34 -8.26 13.45
C VAL A 296 -17.90 -8.41 14.90
N ALA A 297 -18.76 -8.10 15.87
CA ALA A 297 -18.46 -8.23 17.29
C ALA A 297 -18.16 -9.67 17.74
N GLN A 298 -18.61 -10.68 16.98
CA GLN A 298 -18.34 -12.09 17.25
C GLN A 298 -17.02 -12.59 16.62
N SER A 299 -16.33 -11.76 15.84
CA SER A 299 -15.12 -12.17 15.14
C SER A 299 -13.87 -12.04 16.02
N ASP A 300 -13.15 -13.16 16.19
CA ASP A 300 -11.87 -13.20 16.90
C ASP A 300 -10.76 -12.38 16.23
N LEU A 301 -10.94 -12.01 14.96
CA LEU A 301 -9.96 -11.22 14.20
C LEU A 301 -10.05 -9.72 14.49
N VAL A 302 -11.19 -9.22 14.96
CA VAL A 302 -11.37 -7.80 15.27
C VAL A 302 -10.36 -7.28 16.30
N PRO A 303 -10.16 -7.93 17.47
CA PRO A 303 -9.17 -7.45 18.45
C PRO A 303 -7.72 -7.52 17.92
N VAL A 304 -7.44 -8.35 16.93
CA VAL A 304 -6.10 -8.49 16.33
C VAL A 304 -5.82 -7.35 15.36
N TYR A 305 -6.75 -7.08 14.44
CA TYR A 305 -6.49 -6.21 13.28
C TYR A 305 -7.06 -4.79 13.40
N ASN A 306 -8.07 -4.57 14.23
CA ASN A 306 -8.64 -3.24 14.44
C ASN A 306 -7.95 -2.47 15.57
N ARG A 307 -6.65 -2.72 15.76
CA ARG A 307 -5.78 -1.95 16.65
C ARG A 307 -4.85 -1.07 15.84
N GLU A 308 -4.55 0.10 16.37
CA GLU A 308 -3.47 0.94 15.86
C GLU A 308 -2.22 0.60 16.65
N ILE A 309 -1.15 0.26 15.93
CA ILE A 309 0.16 -0.05 16.50
C ILE A 309 1.05 1.14 16.18
N ASP A 310 1.67 1.69 17.21
CA ASP A 310 2.64 2.78 17.12
C ASP A 310 4.04 2.16 17.31
N ARG A 311 4.76 1.94 16.20
CA ARG A 311 6.15 1.45 16.18
C ARG A 311 7.04 2.55 15.61
N ASP A 312 8.30 2.57 16.05
CA ASP A 312 9.32 3.39 15.40
C ASP A 312 9.58 2.82 13.99
N SER A 313 9.03 3.46 12.97
CA SER A 313 9.20 3.14 11.56
C SER A 313 10.40 3.89 10.97
N ALA A 314 10.71 3.63 9.69
CA ALA A 314 11.70 4.41 8.97
C ALA A 314 11.38 5.92 8.99
N TYR A 315 10.10 6.31 9.06
CA TYR A 315 9.70 7.70 9.16
C TYR A 315 10.21 8.35 10.44
N GLU A 316 9.96 7.76 11.62
CA GLU A 316 10.40 8.33 12.90
C GLU A 316 11.93 8.37 12.97
N ILE A 317 12.59 7.24 12.67
CA ILE A 317 14.05 7.10 12.75
C ILE A 317 14.76 8.11 11.86
N LEU A 318 14.32 8.26 10.61
CA LEU A 318 14.94 9.21 9.68
C LEU A 318 14.56 10.65 10.00
N SER A 319 13.37 10.91 10.54
CA SER A 319 12.99 12.26 10.97
C SER A 319 13.90 12.77 12.07
N GLU A 320 14.22 11.92 13.06
CA GLU A 320 15.18 12.25 14.11
C GLU A 320 16.58 12.52 13.54
N LYS A 321 17.07 11.64 12.65
CA LYS A 321 18.38 11.82 12.00
C LYS A 321 18.48 13.14 11.21
N ILE A 322 17.43 13.49 10.47
CA ILE A 322 17.40 14.74 9.68
C ILE A 322 17.41 15.97 10.59
N GLU A 323 16.64 15.97 11.67
CA GLU A 323 16.63 17.09 12.61
C GLU A 323 17.99 17.26 13.30
N LEU A 324 18.63 16.17 13.72
CA LEU A 324 20.00 16.20 14.24
C LEU A 324 20.99 16.78 13.22
N ALA A 325 20.94 16.35 11.96
CA ALA A 325 21.80 16.86 10.89
C ALA A 325 21.57 18.37 10.64
N ARG A 326 20.32 18.83 10.68
CA ARG A 326 19.96 20.26 10.54
C ARG A 326 20.47 21.09 11.71
N GLU A 327 20.35 20.58 12.93
CA GLU A 327 20.87 21.25 14.13
C GLU A 327 22.40 21.37 14.08
N GLU A 328 23.11 20.34 13.62
CA GLU A 328 24.56 20.37 13.42
C GLU A 328 24.96 21.36 12.32
N GLU A 329 24.25 21.36 11.19
CA GLU A 329 24.52 22.29 10.09
C GLU A 329 24.27 23.74 10.51
N HIS A 330 23.19 24.00 11.25
CA HIS A 330 22.88 25.32 11.81
C HIS A 330 23.94 25.77 12.81
N ARG A 331 24.43 24.85 13.66
CA ARG A 331 25.52 25.11 14.61
C ARG A 331 26.83 25.43 13.88
N ARG A 332 27.18 24.67 12.86
CA ARG A 332 28.36 24.94 12.01
C ARG A 332 28.24 26.30 11.30
N LYS A 333 27.08 26.63 10.73
CA LYS A 333 26.83 27.94 10.10
C LYS A 333 26.97 29.10 11.09
N LEU A 334 26.45 28.94 12.32
CA LEU A 334 26.63 29.93 13.39
C LEU A 334 28.09 30.08 13.81
N GLU A 335 28.82 28.97 13.95
CA GLU A 335 30.26 28.98 14.26
C GLU A 335 31.06 29.65 13.15
N GLU A 336 30.80 29.34 11.88
CA GLU A 336 31.43 29.99 10.73
C GLU A 336 31.10 31.48 10.64
N GLN A 337 29.86 31.88 10.93
CA GLN A 337 29.48 33.30 10.99
C GLN A 337 30.20 34.03 12.14
N MET A 338 30.30 33.41 13.32
CA MET A 338 31.07 33.95 14.43
C MET A 338 32.56 34.03 14.11
N GLU A 339 33.12 33.05 13.40
CA GLU A 339 34.53 33.03 13.01
C GLU A 339 34.84 34.07 11.91
N ARG A 340 33.94 34.23 10.92
CA ARG A 340 34.00 35.31 9.90
C ARG A 340 33.87 36.68 10.56
N GLY A 341 32.98 36.83 11.54
CA GLY A 341 32.84 38.05 12.35
C GLY A 341 34.11 38.36 13.15
N ARG A 342 34.75 37.34 13.75
CA ARG A 342 36.04 37.46 14.45
C ARG A 342 37.20 37.81 13.50
N LYS A 343 37.24 37.22 12.30
CA LYS A 343 38.25 37.54 11.26
C LYS A 343 38.05 38.93 10.65
N ALA A 344 36.81 39.41 10.50
CA ALA A 344 36.51 40.78 10.09
C ALA A 344 36.88 41.81 11.18
N SER A 345 36.63 41.48 12.45
CA SER A 345 37.06 42.25 13.63
C SER A 345 38.59 42.31 13.76
N SER A 346 39.31 41.20 13.52
CA SER A 346 40.78 41.17 13.58
C SER A 346 41.44 41.91 12.42
N ARG A 347 40.82 41.94 11.22
CA ARG A 347 41.26 42.79 10.09
C ARG A 347 41.03 44.28 10.36
N ARG A 348 39.96 44.64 11.09
CA ARG A 348 39.70 46.03 11.51
C ARG A 348 40.60 46.49 12.67
N ARG A 349 41.17 45.57 13.45
CA ARG A 349 42.18 45.86 14.49
C ARG A 349 43.61 46.05 13.98
N ARG A 350 43.88 45.85 12.68
CA ARG A 350 45.23 46.02 12.08
C ARG A 350 45.40 47.32 11.28
N ARG A 351 44.37 48.18 11.24
CA ARG A 351 44.48 49.59 10.82
C ARG A 351 44.04 50.46 11.99
N GLU A 352 44.92 51.38 12.37
CA GLU A 352 44.78 52.39 13.43
C GLU A 352 45.06 51.95 14.88
N LYS A 353 46.35 51.99 15.23
CA LYS A 353 46.74 52.69 16.45
C LYS A 353 46.79 54.19 16.13
N SER A 354 45.76 54.95 16.50
CA SER A 354 45.90 56.35 16.93
C SER A 354 44.58 56.89 17.50
N THR A 355 44.64 57.46 18.70
CA THR A 355 43.80 58.57 19.19
C THR A 355 42.32 58.38 19.58
N ILE A 356 41.86 57.23 20.10
CA ILE A 356 40.58 57.19 20.87
C ILE A 356 40.71 56.38 22.17
N GLU A 357 41.88 56.42 22.81
CA GLU A 357 42.10 55.92 24.17
C GLU A 357 42.10 57.06 25.21
N LYS A 358 41.51 58.21 24.86
CA LYS A 358 41.51 59.43 25.70
C LYS A 358 40.14 59.98 26.07
N VAL A 359 39.05 59.27 25.78
CA VAL A 359 37.70 59.68 26.25
C VAL A 359 37.01 58.49 26.90
N MET A 360 37.65 57.98 27.95
CA MET A 360 37.08 57.05 28.93
C MET A 360 36.81 57.73 30.29
N ASP A 361 36.74 59.06 30.34
CA ASP A 361 36.48 59.81 31.58
C ASP A 361 35.32 60.81 31.42
N SER A 362 34.12 60.30 31.21
CA SER A 362 32.94 61.03 31.70
C SER A 362 31.95 60.07 32.37
N THR A 363 31.61 60.45 33.60
CA THR A 363 30.82 59.72 34.60
C THR A 363 29.34 59.55 34.24
N THR A 364 28.97 59.71 32.97
CA THR A 364 27.58 59.72 32.47
C THR A 364 27.16 58.46 31.72
N THR A 365 28.06 57.51 31.44
CA THR A 365 27.72 56.27 30.69
C THR A 365 27.35 55.07 31.56
N ARG A 366 27.57 55.12 32.89
CA ARG A 366 27.30 53.97 33.79
C ARG A 366 25.81 53.76 34.12
N GLN A 367 24.96 54.76 33.90
CA GLN A 367 23.52 54.68 34.20
C GLN A 367 22.67 54.15 33.05
N ILE A 368 23.12 54.27 31.80
CA ILE A 368 22.37 53.81 30.63
C ILE A 368 22.48 52.28 30.46
N GLY A 369 23.60 51.68 30.89
CA GLY A 369 23.83 50.23 30.77
C GLY A 369 22.98 49.34 31.70
N ARG A 370 22.49 49.85 32.84
CA ARG A 370 21.72 49.02 33.80
C ARG A 370 20.22 48.93 33.46
N THR A 371 19.71 49.83 32.63
CA THR A 371 18.28 49.86 32.24
C THR A 371 18.03 49.00 31.01
N LEU A 372 18.94 49.04 30.03
CA LEU A 372 18.86 48.22 28.81
C LEU A 372 19.01 46.71 29.08
N ALA A 373 19.87 46.31 30.03
CA ALA A 373 20.01 44.91 30.41
C ALA A 373 18.78 44.34 31.13
N ARG A 374 17.98 45.20 31.78
CA ARG A 374 16.79 44.78 32.55
C ARG A 374 15.52 44.68 31.68
N GLU A 375 15.47 45.36 30.54
CA GLU A 375 14.39 45.22 29.55
C GLU A 375 14.62 44.05 28.59
N LEU A 376 15.86 43.79 28.18
CA LEU A 376 16.19 42.65 27.31
C LEU A 376 15.94 41.29 28.00
N ALA A 377 16.17 41.20 29.32
CA ALA A 377 15.87 39.98 30.08
C ALA A 377 14.37 39.69 30.21
N ARG A 378 13.49 40.69 30.09
CA ARG A 378 12.03 40.51 30.08
C ARG A 378 11.48 40.14 28.71
N GLY A 379 12.10 40.63 27.62
CA GLY A 379 11.71 40.28 26.25
C GLY A 379 11.97 38.82 25.89
N LEU A 380 13.08 38.24 26.36
CA LEU A 380 13.45 36.86 26.03
C LEU A 380 12.70 35.79 26.85
N LEU A 381 12.26 36.12 28.07
CA LEU A 381 11.46 35.19 28.90
C LEU A 381 9.97 35.15 28.52
N GLY A 382 9.45 36.17 27.82
CA GLY A 382 8.08 36.19 27.31
C GLY A 382 7.89 35.39 26.02
N ALA A 383 8.92 35.28 25.18
CA ALA A 383 8.88 34.55 23.91
C ALA A 383 8.99 33.01 24.07
N LEU A 384 9.33 32.51 25.27
CA LEU A 384 9.48 31.08 25.58
C LEU A 384 8.34 30.50 26.43
N GLY A 385 7.20 31.19 26.55
CA GLY A 385 5.95 30.55 27.00
C GLY A 385 5.90 30.01 28.44
N ILE A 386 6.87 30.33 29.31
CA ILE A 386 6.84 29.89 30.71
C ILE A 386 5.95 30.85 31.53
N SER A 387 4.64 30.62 31.49
CA SER A 387 3.72 31.27 32.44
C SER A 387 3.76 30.55 33.79
N SER A 388 4.37 31.18 34.79
CA SER A 388 4.30 30.69 36.17
C SER A 388 2.88 30.91 36.72
N SER A 389 2.01 29.92 36.55
CA SER A 389 0.75 29.80 37.27
C SER A 389 1.02 29.63 38.77
N ARG A 390 0.88 30.73 39.53
CA ARG A 390 0.80 30.70 40.99
C ARG A 390 -0.44 31.45 41.42
N ARG A 391 -1.60 30.78 41.39
CA ARG A 391 -2.85 31.30 42.00
C ARG A 391 -3.15 30.58 43.31
N ARG A 392 -2.91 31.35 44.37
CA ARG A 392 -3.27 31.19 45.78
C ARG A 392 -4.56 30.41 46.05
N ARG A 393 -4.42 29.41 46.93
CA ARG A 393 -5.44 29.00 47.91
C ARG A 393 -5.94 30.23 48.68
N ARG A 394 -7.26 30.45 48.70
CA ARG A 394 -7.94 31.23 49.74
C ARG A 394 -9.06 30.36 50.32
N ARG A 395 -9.00 30.21 51.65
CA ARG A 395 -9.94 29.54 52.53
C ARG A 395 -11.16 30.45 52.84
N ARG A 396 -12.26 29.80 53.26
CA ARG A 396 -13.51 30.31 53.87
C ARG A 396 -14.56 30.77 52.85
N ARG A 397 -15.83 30.38 52.94
CA ARG A 397 -16.64 29.85 54.04
C ARG A 397 -17.66 28.87 53.51
#